data_AF-A0A2G6MVV8-F1
#
_entry.id   AF-A0A2G6MVV8-F1
#
_cell.length_a   1.000
_cell.length_b   1.000
_cell.length_c   1.000
_cell.angle_alpha   90.00
_cell.angle_beta   90.00
_cell.angle_gamma   90.00
#
_symmetry.space_group_name_H-M   'P 1'
#
loop_
_entity.id
_entity.type
_entity.pdbx_description
1 polymer ?
#
loop_
_entity_poly.entity_id
_entity_poly.type
_entity_poly.pdbx_seq_one_letter_code
_entity_poly.pdbx_strand_id
1 'polypeptide(L)'
;MSKGLLFVISAPSGCGKTTILRQVMANLPHLVFSVSHTTRVPRKGEEHGTHYYFVSPEAFVQLRDGASTGFLEWAEVHGNYYGTSSAEVERLTSAGNDVILDIDVQGARQVMEKANPVTVFI
;
A
#
# COMPACT_ATOMS: atom_id res chain seq x y z
N MET A 1 -1.73 15.95 17.68
CA MET A 1 -2.77 15.25 16.89
C MET A 1 -2.66 13.76 17.18
N SER A 2 -3.76 13.02 17.18
CA SER A 2 -3.73 11.55 17.31
C SER A 2 -3.13 10.92 16.06
N LYS A 3 -2.46 9.78 16.21
CA LYS A 3 -2.00 8.96 15.08
C LYS A 3 -3.22 8.48 14.29
N GLY A 4 -3.16 8.57 12.96
CA GLY A 4 -4.22 8.08 12.07
C GLY A 4 -4.29 6.56 12.03
N LEU A 5 -5.42 6.04 11.56
CA LEU A 5 -5.69 4.62 11.45
C LEU A 5 -5.11 4.04 10.16
N LEU A 6 -4.71 2.77 10.23
CA LEU A 6 -4.32 1.99 9.06
C LEU A 6 -5.48 1.08 8.67
N PHE A 7 -6.00 1.23 7.46
CA PHE A 7 -7.04 0.40 6.88
C PHE A 7 -6.45 -0.54 5.83
N VAL A 8 -6.85 -1.80 5.86
CA VAL A 8 -6.54 -2.78 4.82
C VAL A 8 -7.83 -3.19 4.14
N ILE A 9 -7.94 -2.88 2.86
CA ILE A 9 -9.07 -3.28 2.02
C ILE A 9 -8.58 -4.42 1.12
N SER A 10 -9.16 -5.61 1.30
CA SER A 10 -8.83 -6.80 0.50
C SER A 10 -10.09 -7.39 -0.12
N ALA A 11 -9.96 -7.94 -1.32
CA ALA A 11 -11.07 -8.53 -2.06
C ALA A 11 -10.53 -9.48 -3.14
N PRO A 12 -11.28 -10.51 -3.57
CA PRO A 12 -11.02 -11.22 -4.81
C PRO A 12 -11.04 -10.28 -6.03
N SER A 13 -10.40 -10.70 -7.13
CA SER A 13 -10.41 -9.93 -8.38
C SER A 13 -11.84 -9.75 -8.90
N GLY A 14 -12.22 -8.52 -9.27
CA GLY A 14 -13.52 -8.22 -9.87
C GLY A 14 -14.60 -7.74 -8.90
N CYS A 15 -14.34 -7.68 -7.59
CA CYS A 15 -15.35 -7.26 -6.58
C CYS A 15 -15.61 -5.74 -6.48
N GLY A 16 -15.14 -4.93 -7.44
CA GLY A 16 -15.45 -3.49 -7.47
C GLY A 16 -14.72 -2.60 -6.45
N LYS A 17 -13.70 -3.11 -5.75
CA LYS A 17 -12.90 -2.40 -4.74
C LYS A 17 -12.43 -1.00 -5.18
N THR A 18 -11.89 -0.87 -6.39
CA THR A 18 -11.43 0.43 -6.92
C THR A 18 -12.55 1.47 -6.98
N THR A 19 -13.77 1.07 -7.32
CA THR A 19 -14.94 1.95 -7.35
C THR A 19 -15.29 2.43 -5.94
N ILE A 20 -15.30 1.51 -4.97
CA ILE A 20 -15.57 1.83 -3.56
C ILE A 20 -14.51 2.80 -3.02
N LEU A 21 -13.22 2.50 -3.23
CA LEU A 21 -12.13 3.36 -2.76
C LEU A 21 -12.22 4.78 -3.30
N ARG A 22 -12.49 4.93 -4.61
CA ARG A 22 -12.66 6.26 -5.23
C ARG A 22 -13.81 7.05 -4.58
N GLN A 23 -14.94 6.39 -4.33
CA GLN A 23 -16.10 7.04 -3.71
C GLN A 23 -15.80 7.41 -2.25
N VAL A 24 -15.19 6.53 -1.48
CA VAL A 24 -14.87 6.77 -0.07
C VAL A 24 -13.85 7.90 0.06
N MET A 25 -12.76 7.88 -0.71
CA MET A 25 -11.74 8.93 -0.69
C MET A 25 -12.27 10.31 -1.12
N ALA A 26 -13.25 10.36 -2.02
CA ALA A 26 -13.90 11.62 -2.40
C ALA A 26 -14.73 12.25 -1.26
N ASN A 27 -15.19 11.44 -0.31
CA ASN A 27 -16.02 11.88 0.81
C ASN A 27 -15.25 12.04 2.13
N LEU A 28 -14.03 11.49 2.23
CA LEU A 28 -13.21 11.51 3.44
C LEU A 28 -11.84 12.15 3.14
N PRO A 29 -11.69 13.48 3.26
CA PRO A 29 -10.49 14.19 2.80
C PRO A 29 -9.22 13.90 3.62
N HIS A 30 -9.37 13.32 4.83
CA HIS A 30 -8.24 12.89 5.68
C HIS A 30 -7.79 11.45 5.40
N LEU A 31 -8.48 10.76 4.50
CA LEU A 31 -8.19 9.39 4.11
C LEU A 31 -7.32 9.38 2.87
N VAL A 32 -6.10 8.89 3.02
CA VAL A 32 -5.10 8.87 1.95
C VAL A 32 -4.80 7.45 1.50
N PHE A 33 -4.46 7.30 0.22
CA PHE A 33 -4.05 6.03 -0.34
C PHE A 33 -2.53 5.89 -0.22
N SER A 34 -2.04 4.74 0.25
CA SER A 34 -0.62 4.44 0.25
C SER A 34 -0.15 3.99 -1.13
N VAL A 35 0.76 4.74 -1.74
CA VAL A 35 1.34 4.39 -3.05
C VAL A 35 2.42 3.33 -2.85
N SER A 36 2.18 2.12 -3.35
CA SER A 36 3.13 1.00 -3.25
C SER A 36 4.31 1.15 -4.23
N HIS A 37 5.39 0.43 -3.97
CA HIS A 37 6.53 0.28 -4.86
C HIS A 37 6.29 -0.87 -5.83
N THR A 38 6.85 -0.78 -7.03
CA THR A 38 6.89 -1.92 -7.96
C THR A 38 8.14 -1.93 -8.83
N THR A 39 8.60 -3.13 -9.19
CA THR A 39 9.68 -3.32 -10.19
C THR A 39 9.17 -3.39 -11.62
N ARG A 40 7.85 -3.40 -11.81
CA ARG A 40 7.23 -3.39 -13.13
C ARG A 40 7.52 -2.06 -13.81
N VAL A 41 7.78 -2.10 -15.12
CA VAL A 41 7.88 -0.89 -15.94
C VAL A 41 6.52 -0.17 -15.97
N PRO A 42 6.47 1.18 -15.84
CA PRO A 42 5.24 1.94 -15.96
C PRO A 42 4.55 1.71 -17.31
N ARG A 43 3.24 1.54 -17.30
CA ARG A 43 2.39 1.53 -18.49
C ARG A 43 2.20 2.96 -19.00
N LYS A 44 1.79 3.09 -20.25
CA LYS A 44 1.46 4.40 -20.85
C LYS A 44 0.41 5.12 -20.00
N GLY A 45 0.75 6.30 -19.50
CA GLY A 45 -0.12 7.13 -18.65
C GLY A 45 0.00 6.88 -17.15
N GLU A 46 0.80 5.90 -16.70
CA GLU A 46 1.14 5.78 -15.28
C GLU A 46 2.24 6.78 -14.91
N GLU A 47 2.12 7.34 -13.71
CA GLU A 47 3.01 8.36 -13.16
C GLU A 47 3.66 7.87 -11.86
N HIS A 48 4.97 8.08 -11.76
CA HIS A 48 5.77 7.72 -10.58
C HIS A 48 5.35 8.54 -9.36
N GLY A 49 5.14 7.89 -8.22
CA GLY A 49 4.70 8.52 -6.98
C GLY A 49 3.20 8.82 -6.91
N THR A 50 2.46 8.58 -8.01
CA THR A 50 1.00 8.66 -8.03
C THR A 50 0.36 7.29 -8.15
N HIS A 51 0.82 6.48 -9.10
CA HIS A 51 0.29 5.14 -9.32
C HIS A 51 1.10 4.10 -8.56
N TYR A 52 2.43 4.17 -8.72
CA TYR A 52 3.40 3.38 -7.98
C TYR A 52 4.71 4.17 -7.86
N TYR A 53 5.53 3.82 -6.88
CA TYR A 53 6.96 4.10 -6.94
C TYR A 53 7.63 3.01 -7.80
N PHE A 54 7.84 3.34 -9.07
CA PHE A 54 8.56 2.46 -10.00
C PHE A 54 10.05 2.46 -9.66
N VAL A 55 10.59 1.30 -9.27
CA VAL A 55 11.98 1.12 -8.81
C VAL A 55 12.64 -0.06 -9.52
N SER A 56 13.98 -0.14 -9.49
CA SER A 56 14.66 -1.33 -10.01
C SER A 56 14.52 -2.53 -9.03
N PRO A 57 14.68 -3.78 -9.50
CA PRO A 57 14.72 -4.95 -8.62
C PRO A 57 15.76 -4.84 -7.50
N GLU A 58 16.94 -4.29 -7.80
CA GLU A 58 18.01 -4.10 -6.83
C GLU A 58 17.60 -3.10 -5.75
N ALA A 59 17.00 -1.97 -6.15
CA ALA A 59 16.49 -0.97 -5.21
C ALA A 59 15.35 -1.53 -4.34
N PHE A 60 14.46 -2.34 -4.94
CA PHE A 60 13.39 -3.01 -4.20
C PHE A 60 13.95 -3.96 -3.13
N VAL A 61 14.92 -4.80 -3.50
CA VAL A 61 15.57 -5.75 -2.59
C VAL A 61 16.32 -5.02 -1.48
N GLN A 62 17.03 -3.94 -1.80
CA GLN A 62 17.70 -3.10 -0.79
C GLN A 62 16.71 -2.50 0.21
N LEU A 63 15.55 -2.03 -0.25
CA LEU A 63 14.50 -1.52 0.64
C LEU A 63 13.87 -2.64 1.48
N ARG A 64 13.63 -3.81 0.88
CA ARG A 64 13.06 -4.98 1.57
C ARG A 64 13.96 -5.47 2.70
N ASP A 65 15.26 -5.58 2.44
CA ASP A 65 16.25 -6.21 3.33
C ASP A 65 16.93 -5.20 4.28
N GLY A 66 16.63 -3.91 4.15
CA GLY A 66 17.20 -2.85 4.97
C GLY A 66 16.73 -2.87 6.44
N ALA A 67 17.59 -2.41 7.35
CA ALA A 67 17.38 -2.45 8.80
C ALA A 67 16.37 -1.41 9.36
N SER A 68 15.87 -0.49 8.54
CA SER A 68 14.85 0.50 8.92
C SER A 68 13.53 0.18 8.24
N THR A 69 12.75 -0.71 8.87
CA THR A 69 11.32 -0.94 8.61
C THR A 69 10.94 -1.06 7.13
N GLY A 70 11.53 -2.00 6.38
CA GLY A 70 11.38 -2.16 4.92
C GLY A 70 9.94 -2.14 4.39
N PHE A 71 9.36 -3.30 4.05
CA PHE A 71 7.98 -3.38 3.57
C PHE A 71 7.04 -3.94 4.64
N LEU A 72 5.86 -3.32 4.82
CA LEU A 72 4.76 -3.88 5.62
C LEU A 72 4.26 -5.16 4.97
N GLU A 73 4.10 -5.13 3.65
CA GLU A 73 3.83 -6.29 2.83
C GLU A 73 4.57 -6.18 1.52
N TRP A 74 4.91 -7.34 0.96
CA TRP A 74 5.32 -7.41 -0.43
C TRP A 74 4.92 -8.75 -1.04
N ALA A 75 4.83 -8.79 -2.36
CA ALA A 75 4.58 -10.00 -3.13
C ALA A 75 5.29 -9.94 -4.48
N GLU A 76 5.57 -11.12 -5.05
CA GLU A 76 5.93 -11.26 -6.45
C GLU A 76 4.70 -11.65 -7.25
N VAL A 77 4.36 -10.85 -8.25
CA VAL A 77 3.21 -11.06 -9.12
C VAL A 77 3.68 -10.97 -10.57
N HIS A 78 3.56 -12.08 -11.29
CA HIS A 78 3.99 -12.20 -12.70
C HIS A 78 5.43 -11.71 -12.93
N GLY A 79 6.37 -12.11 -12.07
CA GLY A 79 7.80 -11.77 -12.19
C GLY A 79 8.16 -10.33 -11.80
N ASN A 80 7.23 -9.58 -11.21
CA ASN A 80 7.49 -8.23 -10.71
C ASN A 80 7.18 -8.17 -9.21
N TYR A 81 8.01 -7.45 -8.46
CA TYR A 81 7.76 -7.20 -7.05
C TYR A 81 6.82 -6.03 -6.86
N TYR A 82 6.01 -6.13 -5.82
CA TYR A 82 5.14 -5.07 -5.32
C TYR A 82 5.31 -5.01 -3.81
N GLY A 83 5.31 -3.82 -3.21
CA GLY A 83 5.40 -3.71 -1.76
C GLY A 83 5.04 -2.35 -1.20
N THR A 84 4.46 -2.35 -0.01
CA THR A 84 4.02 -1.15 0.71
C THR A 84 5.05 -0.75 1.76
N SER A 85 5.68 0.42 1.59
CA SER A 85 6.75 0.89 2.47
C SER A 85 6.22 1.16 3.88
N SER A 86 6.85 0.56 4.89
CA SER A 86 6.45 0.81 6.28
C SER A 86 6.75 2.24 6.70
N ALA A 87 7.88 2.79 6.24
CA ALA A 87 8.27 4.17 6.53
C ALA A 87 7.25 5.17 5.98
N GLU A 88 6.72 4.95 4.77
CA GLU A 88 5.72 5.84 4.19
C GLU A 88 4.38 5.78 4.95
N VAL A 89 3.93 4.58 5.30
CA VAL A 89 2.71 4.41 6.10
C VAL A 89 2.86 5.04 7.49
N GLU A 90 4.01 4.86 8.13
CA GLU A 90 4.29 5.49 9.43
C GLU A 90 4.32 7.01 9.33
N ARG A 91 4.93 7.56 8.27
CA ARG A 91 4.97 9.00 8.01
C ARG A 91 3.56 9.58 7.83
N LEU A 92 2.72 8.93 7.03
CA LEU A 92 1.35 9.38 6.76
C LEU A 92 0.45 9.31 8.00
N THR A 93 0.49 8.19 8.73
CA THR A 93 -0.30 7.99 9.96
C THR A 93 0.18 8.90 11.10
N SER A 94 1.49 9.12 11.24
CA SER A 94 2.04 10.05 12.23
C SER A 94 1.70 11.51 11.95
N ALA A 95 1.44 11.86 10.69
CA ALA A 95 0.91 13.16 10.30
C ALA A 95 -0.60 13.31 10.57
N GLY A 96 -1.25 12.29 11.14
CA GLY A 96 -2.67 12.31 11.49
C GLY A 96 -3.61 11.92 10.34
N ASN A 97 -3.08 11.38 9.24
CA ASN A 97 -3.91 10.89 8.14
C ASN A 97 -4.31 9.44 8.39
N ASP A 98 -5.56 9.11 8.05
CA ASP A 98 -5.96 7.72 7.92
C ASP A 98 -5.44 7.16 6.60
N VAL A 99 -4.84 5.98 6.62
CA VAL A 99 -4.16 5.39 5.46
C VAL A 99 -4.91 4.15 5.00
N ILE A 100 -5.22 4.07 3.70
CA ILE A 100 -5.74 2.86 3.06
C ILE A 100 -4.62 2.11 2.33
N LEU A 101 -4.57 0.81 2.58
CA LEU A 101 -3.86 -0.17 1.76
C LEU A 101 -4.86 -0.96 0.93
N ASP A 102 -4.60 -1.03 -0.36
CA ASP A 102 -5.33 -1.86 -1.31
C ASP A 102 -4.43 -3.02 -1.75
N ILE A 103 -4.62 -4.16 -1.09
CA ILE A 103 -3.76 -5.34 -1.20
C ILE A 103 -4.60 -6.62 -1.18
N ASP A 104 -4.02 -7.73 -1.66
CA ASP A 104 -4.67 -9.03 -1.60
C ASP A 104 -4.67 -9.64 -0.19
N VAL A 105 -5.22 -10.84 -0.05
CA VAL A 105 -5.31 -11.55 1.23
C VAL A 105 -3.92 -11.93 1.77
N GLN A 106 -2.93 -12.18 0.91
CA GLN A 106 -1.56 -12.47 1.32
C GLN A 106 -0.92 -11.21 1.93
N GLY A 107 -1.04 -10.07 1.24
CA GLY A 107 -0.57 -8.80 1.75
C GLY A 107 -1.25 -8.43 3.06
N ALA A 108 -2.58 -8.58 3.14
CA ALA A 108 -3.35 -8.29 4.35
C ALA A 108 -2.83 -9.06 5.57
N ARG A 109 -2.49 -10.35 5.41
CA ARG A 109 -1.88 -11.16 6.47
C ARG A 109 -0.52 -10.61 6.93
N GLN A 110 0.37 -10.29 5.99
CA GLN A 110 1.67 -9.70 6.31
C GLN A 110 1.53 -8.37 7.08
N VAL A 111 0.56 -7.54 6.72
CA VAL A 111 0.29 -6.28 7.44
C VAL A 111 -0.20 -6.56 8.86
N MET A 112 -1.12 -7.51 9.04
CA MET A 112 -1.63 -7.88 10.38
C MET A 112 -0.55 -8.45 11.31
N GLU A 113 0.52 -9.05 10.76
CA GLU A 113 1.65 -9.53 11.55
C GLU A 113 2.58 -8.41 12.04
N LYS A 114 2.64 -7.30 11.31
CA LYS A 114 3.58 -6.19 11.56
C LYS A 114 2.93 -4.93 12.14
N ALA A 115 1.61 -4.83 12.06
CA ALA A 115 0.84 -3.67 12.47
C ALA A 115 -0.53 -4.11 13.05
N ASN A 116 -1.29 -3.14 13.56
CA ASN A 116 -2.65 -3.37 14.05
C ASN A 116 -3.69 -2.64 13.16
N PRO A 117 -3.91 -3.09 11.91
CA PRO A 117 -4.81 -2.43 10.99
C PRO A 117 -6.28 -2.73 11.31
N VAL A 118 -7.17 -1.82 10.90
CA VAL A 118 -8.58 -2.13 10.68
C VAL A 118 -8.71 -2.83 9.34
N THR A 119 -9.28 -4.03 9.31
CA THR A 119 -9.42 -4.82 8.08
C THR A 119 -10.85 -4.81 7.57
N VAL A 120 -11.01 -4.67 6.25
CA VAL A 120 -12.29 -4.80 5.55
C VAL A 120 -12.09 -5.77 4.40
N PHE A 121 -12.83 -6.87 4.44
CA PHE A 121 -12.86 -7.86 3.36
C PHE A 121 -14.16 -7.69 2.58
N ILE A 122 -14.05 -7.54 1.25
CA ILE A 122 -15.17 -7.34 0.32
C ILE A 122 -15.37 -8.59 -0.52
#